data_AF-A0ABD5Q444-F1
#
_entry.id   AF-A0ABD5Q444-F1
#
_cell.length_a   1.000
_cell.length_b   1.000
_cell.length_c   1.000
_cell.angle_alpha   90.00
_cell.angle_beta   90.00
_cell.angle_gamma   90.00
#
_symmetry.space_group_name_H-M   'P 1'
#
loop_
_entity.id
_entity.type
_entity.pdbx_description
1 polymer ?
#
loop_
_entity_poly.entity_id
_entity_poly.type
_entity_poly.pdbx_seq_one_letter_code
_entity_poly.pdbx_strand_id
1 'polypeptide(L)' 'MTSEYELDCANCGTSLTRREVPAEALGFGAPDSLEVAECPDCGGRYFPETALEQLET' A
#
# COMPACT_ATOMS: atom_id res chain seq x y z
N MET A 1 0.85 -3.12 19.11
CA MET A 1 0.74 -3.79 17.80
C MET A 1 1.02 -2.72 16.79
N THR A 2 2.08 -2.84 16.00
CA THR A 2 2.43 -1.88 14.95
C THR A 2 1.94 -2.48 13.64
N SER A 3 0.98 -1.86 12.99
CA SER A 3 0.55 -2.27 11.65
C SER A 3 1.59 -1.84 10.61
N GLU A 4 1.69 -2.54 9.49
CA GLU A 4 2.63 -2.22 8.40
C GLU A 4 2.44 -0.79 7.84
N TYR A 5 1.24 -0.21 8.02
CA TYR A 5 0.93 1.18 7.66
C TYR A 5 1.52 2.22 8.60
N GLU A 6 1.88 1.84 9.83
CA GLU A 6 2.48 2.72 10.82
C GLU A 6 4.02 2.73 10.72
N LEU A 7 4.56 2.00 9.75
CA LEU A 7 5.99 1.98 9.48
C LEU A 7 6.42 3.27 8.77
N ASP A 8 7.65 3.67 9.04
CA ASP A 8 8.29 4.75 8.32
C ASP A 8 8.68 4.28 6.90
N CYS A 9 8.57 5.18 5.93
CA CYS A 9 8.97 4.89 4.56
C CYS A 9 10.46 4.55 4.51
N ALA A 10 10.83 3.39 3.97
CA ALA A 10 12.22 2.97 3.89
C ALA A 10 13.10 3.89 3.02
N ASN A 11 12.49 4.72 2.15
CA ASN A 11 13.21 5.62 1.25
C ASN A 11 13.45 7.01 1.84
N CYS A 12 12.49 7.57 2.57
CA CYS A 12 12.55 8.95 3.07
C CYS A 12 12.35 9.08 4.59
N GLY A 13 11.99 8.01 5.31
CA GLY A 13 11.76 8.02 6.75
C GLY A 13 10.47 8.69 7.20
N THR A 14 9.63 9.15 6.26
CA THR A 14 8.33 9.75 6.55
C THR A 14 7.31 8.67 6.91
N SER A 15 6.42 8.98 7.85
CA SER A 15 5.32 8.09 8.24
C SER A 15 4.45 7.73 7.03
N LEU A 16 4.25 6.43 6.81
CA LEU A 16 3.36 5.96 5.78
C LEU A 16 1.90 6.26 6.15
N THR A 17 1.05 6.43 5.14
CA THR A 17 -0.39 6.59 5.31
C THR A 17 -1.11 5.47 4.60
N ARG A 18 -2.06 4.86 5.30
CA ARG A 18 -3.00 3.91 4.71
C ARG A 18 -3.85 4.61 3.66
N ARG A 19 -3.86 4.06 2.45
CA ARG A 19 -4.66 4.53 1.34
C ARG A 19 -5.30 3.36 0.62
N GLU A 20 -6.59 3.46 0.35
CA GLU A 20 -7.28 2.50 -0.51
C GLU A 20 -7.15 2.97 -1.96
N VAL A 21 -6.61 2.10 -2.82
CA VAL A 21 -6.38 2.41 -4.24
C VAL A 21 -6.99 1.30 -5.09
N PRO A 22 -7.79 1.62 -6.11
CA PRO A 22 -8.33 0.60 -7.01
C PRO A 22 -7.19 -0.17 -7.68
N ALA A 23 -7.27 -1.51 -7.66
CA ALA A 23 -6.27 -2.37 -8.28
C ALA A 23 -6.04 -2.02 -9.76
N GLU A 24 -7.11 -1.62 -10.47
CA GLU A 24 -7.06 -1.15 -11.85
C GLU A 24 -6.11 0.06 -12.03
N ALA A 25 -6.11 1.02 -11.08
CA ALA A 25 -5.23 2.18 -11.13
C ALA A 25 -3.77 1.84 -10.82
N LEU A 26 -3.53 0.69 -10.20
CA LEU A 26 -2.20 0.13 -9.93
C LEU A 26 -1.71 -0.78 -11.08
N GLY A 27 -2.55 -1.01 -12.09
CA GLY A 27 -2.25 -1.91 -13.21
C GLY A 27 -2.44 -3.40 -12.88
N PHE A 28 -3.06 -3.71 -11.74
CA PHE A 28 -3.47 -5.06 -11.41
C PHE A 28 -4.85 -5.34 -12.00
N GLY A 29 -5.03 -6.54 -12.55
CA GLY A 29 -6.31 -7.00 -13.10
C GLY A 29 -7.30 -7.48 -12.03
N ALA A 30 -7.24 -6.93 -10.81
CA ALA A 30 -8.19 -7.27 -9.74
C ALA A 30 -9.37 -6.28 -9.75
N PRO A 31 -10.60 -6.74 -9.49
CA PRO A 31 -11.79 -5.88 -9.48
C PRO A 31 -11.92 -5.05 -8.20
N ASP A 32 -11.22 -5.42 -7.13
CA ASP A 32 -11.37 -4.81 -5.81
C ASP A 32 -10.30 -3.73 -5.53
N SER A 33 -10.65 -2.81 -4.62
CA SER A 33 -9.70 -1.85 -4.08
C SER A 33 -8.67 -2.53 -3.17
N LEU A 34 -7.42 -2.11 -3.28
CA LEU A 34 -6.32 -2.61 -2.45
C LEU A 34 -5.92 -1.56 -1.42
N GLU A 35 -5.71 -2.03 -0.19
CA GLU A 35 -5.21 -1.20 0.88
C GLU A 35 -3.69 -1.16 0.81
N VAL A 36 -3.12 0.01 0.49
CA VAL A 36 -1.68 0.21 0.34
C VAL A 36 -1.18 1.25 1.33
N ALA A 37 0.08 1.14 1.73
CA ALA A 37 0.74 2.18 2.51
C ALA A 37 1.47 3.11 1.54
N GLU A 38 0.99 4.34 1.40
CA GLU A 38 1.58 5.36 0.53
C GLU A 38 2.35 6.40 1.34
N CYS A 39 3.56 6.73 0.89
CA CYS A 39 4.31 7.85 1.40
C CYS A 39 3.91 9.14 0.67
N PRO A 40 3.36 10.15 1.35
CA PRO A 40 2.96 11.40 0.72
C PRO A 40 4.15 12.26 0.25
N ASP A 41 5.34 12.02 0.82
CA ASP A 41 6.53 12.84 0.56
C ASP A 41 7.31 12.35 -0.66
N CYS A 42 7.67 11.06 -0.67
CA CYS A 42 8.44 10.45 -1.74
C CYS A 42 7.61 9.64 -2.75
N GLY A 43 6.30 9.50 -2.55
CA GLY A 43 5.40 8.77 -3.46
C GLY A 43 5.59 7.26 -3.47
N GLY A 44 6.41 6.73 -2.56
CA GLY A 44 6.62 5.29 -2.41
C GLY A 44 5.34 4.58 -1.98
N ARG A 45 5.02 3.46 -2.63
CA ARG A 45 3.88 2.62 -2.29
C ARG A 45 4.36 1.27 -1.82
N TYR A 46 3.82 0.84 -0.69
CA TYR A 46 4.11 -0.45 -0.07
C TYR A 46 2.82 -1.25 -0.03
N PHE A 47 2.92 -2.52 -0.44
CA PHE A 47 1.82 -3.46 -0.49
C PHE A 47 1.95 -4.38 0.72
N PRO A 48 1.08 -4.24 1.73
CA PRO A 48 1.06 -5.14 2.88
C PRO A 48 0.59 -6.54 2.46
N GLU A 49 0.85 -7.53 3.32
CA GLU A 49 0.54 -8.94 3.03
C GLU A 49 -0.94 -9.14 2.64
N THR A 50 -1.85 -8.45 3.31
CA THR A 50 -3.29 -8.49 3.02
C THR A 50 -3.65 -8.01 1.61
N ALA A 51 -2.92 -7.03 1.08
CA ALA A 51 -3.11 -6.55 -0.29
C ALA A 51 -2.55 -7.54 -1.32
N LEU A 52 -1.47 -8.26 -0.97
CA LEU A 52 -0.91 -9.31 -1.81
C LEU A 52 -1.84 -10.53 -1.87
N GLU A 53 -2.43 -10.94 -0.74
CA GLU A 53 -3.42 -12.03 -0.70
C GLU A 53 -4.62 -11.76 -1.62
N GLN A 54 -5.03 -10.50 -1.76
CA GLN A 54 -6.12 -10.08 -2.65
C GLN A 54 -5.74 -10.12 -4.14
N LEU A 55 -4.44 -10.10 -4.46
CA LEU A 55 -3.90 -10.14 -5.82
C LEU A 55 -3.60 -11.56 -6.31
N GLU A 56 -3.46 -12.52 -5.42
CA GLU A 56 -3.12 -13.92 -5.74
C GLU A 56 -4.33 -14.79 -6.16
N THR A 57 -5.53 -14.20 -6.35
CA THR A 57 -6.78 -14.93 -6.67
C THR A 57 -7.13 -14.95 -8.16
#